data_AF-A0A8C6XDC1-F1
#
_entry.id   AF-A0A8C6XDC1-F1
#
_cell.length_a   1.000
_cell.length_b   1.000
_cell.length_c   1.000
_cell.angle_alpha   90.00
_cell.angle_beta   90.00
_cell.angle_gamma   90.00
#
_symmetry.space_group_name_H-M   'P 1'
#
loop_
_entity.id
_entity.type
_entity.pdbx_description
1 polymer ?
#
loop_
_entity_poly.entity_id
_entity_poly.type
_entity_poly.pdbx_seq_one_letter_code
_entity_poly.pdbx_strand_id
1 'polypeptide(L)' 'VSKMAFAQQLYQVVFRRTSTLVFTVMVGAVIFERGFNQATKAIFCHLNEGRLWKDIKHKYEVKQD' A
#
# COMPACT_ATOMS: atom_id res chain seq x y z
N VAL A 1 19.49 -5.76 -24.28
CA VAL A 1 20.28 -4.65 -23.66
C VAL A 1 19.49 -3.83 -22.62
N SER A 2 18.15 -3.77 -22.63
CA SER A 2 17.39 -2.85 -21.74
C SER A 2 17.28 -3.24 -20.25
N LYS A 3 17.18 -4.53 -19.89
CA LYS A 3 17.01 -4.95 -18.48
C LYS A 3 18.23 -4.64 -17.60
N MET A 4 19.43 -4.82 -18.16
CA MET A 4 20.69 -4.47 -17.49
C MET A 4 20.76 -2.96 -17.22
N ALA A 5 20.30 -2.14 -18.16
CA ALA A 5 20.35 -0.67 -18.06
C ALA A 5 19.46 -0.13 -16.92
N PHE A 6 18.22 -0.62 -16.77
CA PHE A 6 17.34 -0.17 -15.68
C PHE A 6 17.86 -0.59 -14.31
N ALA A 7 18.30 -1.84 -14.15
CA ALA A 7 18.88 -2.32 -12.89
C ALA A 7 20.17 -1.56 -12.54
N GLN A 8 21.02 -1.26 -13.53
CA GLN A 8 22.22 -0.44 -13.36
C GLN A 8 21.88 1.00 -12.94
N GLN A 9 20.87 1.62 -13.53
CA GLN A 9 20.40 2.95 -13.14
C GLN A 9 19.88 2.95 -11.70
N LEU A 10 19.06 1.96 -11.34
CA LEU A 10 18.53 1.83 -9.98
C LEU A 10 19.65 1.62 -8.96
N TYR A 11 20.66 0.82 -9.30
CA TYR A 11 21.85 0.65 -8.46
C TYR A 11 22.60 1.97 -8.28
N GLN A 12 22.88 2.68 -9.37
CA GLN A 12 23.64 3.93 -9.31
C GLN A 12 22.93 5.04 -8.52
N VAL A 13 21.59 5.11 -8.62
CA VAL A 13 20.78 6.17 -7.99
C VAL A 13 20.41 5.82 -6.55
N VAL A 14 19.99 4.58 -6.28
CA VAL A 14 19.39 4.21 -4.98
C VAL A 14 20.32 3.32 -4.16
N PHE A 15 20.88 2.26 -4.75
CA PHE A 15 21.56 1.21 -3.98
C PHE A 15 23.07 1.38 -3.79
N ARG A 16 23.73 2.31 -4.52
CA ARG A 16 25.19 2.50 -4.49
C ARG A 16 25.71 3.08 -3.18
N ARG A 17 24.93 3.93 -2.51
CA ARG A 17 25.30 4.59 -1.24
C ARG A 17 24.31 4.23 -0.15
N THR A 18 24.80 3.77 1.00
CA THR A 18 23.97 3.38 2.14
C THR A 18 23.08 4.53 2.62
N SER A 19 23.58 5.77 2.63
CA SER A 19 22.78 6.93 3.03
C SER A 19 21.58 7.17 2.10
N THR A 20 21.78 7.12 0.79
CA THR A 20 20.70 7.25 -0.21
C THR A 20 19.73 6.07 -0.15
N LEU A 21 20.24 4.86 0.08
CA LEU A 21 19.42 3.67 0.27
C LEU A 21 18.49 3.82 1.47
N VAL A 22 19.04 4.15 2.65
CA VAL A 22 18.26 4.30 3.88
C VAL A 22 17.22 5.41 3.73
N PHE A 23 17.59 6.55 3.15
CA PHE A 23 16.64 7.63 2.88
C PHE A 23 15.50 7.18 1.95
N THR A 24 15.82 6.48 0.86
CA THR A 24 14.84 5.97 -0.10
C THR A 24 13.89 4.97 0.55
N VAL A 25 14.39 4.07 1.40
CA VAL A 25 13.57 3.11 2.15
C VAL A 25 12.64 3.83 3.12
N MET A 26 13.12 4.83 3.86
CA MET A 26 12.29 5.59 4.80
C MET A 26 11.13 6.32 4.09
N VAL A 27 11.44 7.06 3.02
CA VAL A 27 10.40 7.75 2.22
C VAL A 27 9.47 6.74 1.55
N GLY A 28 10.05 5.68 0.97
CA GLY A 28 9.29 4.60 0.33
C GLY A 28 8.33 3.91 1.30
N ALA A 29 8.74 3.67 2.54
CA ALA A 29 7.90 3.04 3.56
C ALA A 29 6.65 3.88 3.88
N VAL A 30 6.79 5.19 4.04
CA VAL A 30 5.64 6.09 4.34
C VAL A 30 4.62 6.09 3.20
N ILE A 31 5.09 6.13 1.95
CA ILE A 31 4.20 6.10 0.78
C ILE A 31 3.56 4.72 0.63
N PHE A 32 4.38 3.67 0.78
CA PHE A 32 3.93 2.28 0.67
C PHE A 32 2.87 1.95 1.71
N GLU A 33 3.04 2.38 2.97
CA GLU A 33 2.08 2.15 4.05
C GLU A 33 0.67 2.61 3.67
N ARG A 34 0.53 3.83 3.14
CA ARG A 34 -0.76 4.41 2.75
C ARG A 34 -1.43 3.61 1.63
N GLY A 35 -0.67 3.28 0.58
CA GLY A 35 -1.17 2.51 -0.55
C GLY A 35 -1.52 1.08 -0.16
N PHE A 36 -0.64 0.43 0.58
CA PHE A 36 -0.78 -0.97 1.00
C PHE A 36 -1.95 -1.15 1.97
N ASN A 37 -2.15 -0.26 2.93
CA ASN A 37 -3.29 -0.32 3.84
C ASN A 37 -4.62 -0.21 3.08
N GLN A 38 -4.72 0.71 2.11
CA GLN A 38 -5.93 0.85 1.31
C GLN A 38 -6.17 -0.37 0.41
N ALA A 39 -5.12 -0.87 -0.24
CA ALA A 39 -5.20 -2.03 -1.12
C ALA A 39 -5.63 -3.29 -0.35
N THR A 40 -4.97 -3.58 0.77
CA THR A 40 -5.29 -4.76 1.59
C THR A 40 -6.68 -4.66 2.20
N LYS A 41 -7.10 -3.48 2.66
CA LYS A 41 -8.47 -3.25 3.11
C LYS A 41 -9.48 -3.50 1.99
N ALA A 42 -9.22 -3.01 0.78
CA ALA A 42 -10.11 -3.22 -0.37
C ALA A 42 -10.23 -4.71 -0.70
N ILE A 43 -9.10 -5.43 -0.79
CA ILE A 43 -9.07 -6.88 -1.05
C ILE A 43 -9.84 -7.62 0.05
N PHE A 44 -9.55 -7.35 1.32
CA PHE A 44 -10.22 -7.99 2.45
C PHE A 44 -11.73 -7.77 2.44
N CYS A 45 -12.13 -6.52 2.18
CA CYS A 45 -13.53 -6.13 2.09
C CYS A 45 -14.24 -6.85 0.95
N HIS A 46 -13.63 -6.91 -0.23
CA HIS A 46 -14.18 -7.57 -1.41
C HIS A 46 -14.37 -9.08 -1.17
N LEU A 47 -13.37 -9.74 -0.59
CA LEU A 47 -13.43 -11.17 -0.30
C LEU A 47 -14.46 -11.55 0.75
N ASN A 48 -14.92 -10.61 1.58
CA ASN A 48 -15.86 -10.86 2.66
C ASN A 48 -17.17 -10.06 2.50
N GLU A 49 -17.47 -9.59 1.29
CA GLU A 49 -18.70 -8.84 1.00
C GLU A 49 -19.94 -9.54 1.56
N GLY A 50 -20.77 -8.77 2.25
CA GLY A 50 -22.00 -9.26 2.89
C GLY A 50 -21.80 -9.91 4.25
N ARG A 51 -20.56 -10.14 4.69
CA ARG A 51 -20.22 -10.68 6.02
C ARG A 51 -19.66 -9.61 6.96
N LEU A 52 -19.14 -8.50 6.45
CA LEU A 52 -18.61 -7.44 7.33
C LEU A 52 -19.76 -6.69 7.99
N TRP A 53 -19.52 -6.23 9.22
CA TRP A 53 -20.44 -5.34 9.93
C TRP A 53 -20.86 -4.15 9.06
N LYS A 54 -19.91 -3.48 8.40
CA LYS A 54 -20.20 -2.33 7.52
C LYS A 54 -21.25 -2.63 6.43
N ASP A 55 -21.37 -3.88 5.98
CA ASP A 55 -22.30 -4.29 4.93
C ASP A 55 -23.69 -4.56 5.49
N ILE A 56 -23.78 -5.05 6.73
CA ILE A 56 -25.05 -5.37 7.41
C ILE A 56 -25.53 -4.27 8.38
N LYS A 57 -24.70 -3.28 8.67
CA LYS A 57 -24.92 -2.24 9.67
C LYS A 57 -26.25 -1.50 9.44
N HIS A 58 -26.59 -1.24 8.18
CA HIS A 58 -27.83 -0.58 7.78
C HIS A 58 -29.10 -1.30 8.25
N LYS A 59 -29.04 -2.58 8.61
CA LYS A 59 -30.18 -3.35 9.14
C LYS A 59 -30.45 -3.08 10.62
N TYR A 60 -29.49 -2.49 11.32
CA TYR A 60 -29.49 -2.37 12.79
C TYR A 60 -29.30 -0.94 13.29
N GLU A 61 -28.95 0.00 12.40
CA GLU A 61 -28.93 1.42 12.75
C GLU A 61 -30.35 1.96 12.81
N VAL A 62 -30.77 2.37 14.01
CA VAL A 62 -31.98 3.17 14.21
C VAL A 62 -31.67 4.57 13.69
N LYS A 63 -32.49 5.06 12.75
CA LYS A 63 -32.42 6.46 12.34
C LYS A 63 -32.65 7.33 13.57
N GLN A 64 -31.67 8.15 13.91
CA GLN A 64 -31.84 9.22 14.87
C GLN A 64 -32.35 10.41 14.06
N ASP A 65 -33.66 10.68 14.17
CA ASP A 65 -34.29 11.85 13.59
C ASP A 65 -33.79 13.15 14.26
#